data_AF-A0A9W6NWH1-F1
#
_entry.id   AF-A0A9W6NWH1-F1
#
_cell.length_a   1.000
_cell.length_b   1.000
_cell.length_c   1.000
_cell.angle_alpha   90.00
_cell.angle_beta   90.00
_cell.angle_gamma   90.00
#
_symmetry.space_group_name_H-M   'P 1'
#
loop_
_entity.id
_entity.type
_entity.pdbx_description
1 polymer ?
#
loop_
_entity_poly.entity_id
_entity_poly.type
_entity_poly.pdbx_seq_one_letter_code
_entity_poly.pdbx_strand_id
1 'polypeptide(L)'
;MTDIPGLTEWVDAALPTTGRTVSITSHDPGAVAVADARASPGALPLGDAAADCVVLDRVLPALERPDALLAEVRRVLRPAGSVVVVVPAPGRSLGELRRGVRPGLLGPGWVCPTAVHHPGWLLAAADFAVLGDVRAVFRAPAELAPLVAAGAWPEPDGPRRQAVERRVARLAASGGTVPVGFRRLVGRR
;
A
#
# COMPACT_ATOMS: atom_id res chain seq x y z
N MET A 1 4.05 13.75 0.56
CA MET A 1 3.09 12.64 0.32
C MET A 1 1.74 13.29 0.03
N THR A 2 1.16 13.09 -1.15
CA THR A 2 -0.19 13.64 -1.43
C THR A 2 -1.20 12.86 -0.61
N ASP A 3 -1.89 13.54 0.30
CA ASP A 3 -2.84 12.91 1.20
C ASP A 3 -4.18 12.68 0.49
N ILE A 4 -4.70 11.45 0.58
CA ILE A 4 -6.05 11.14 0.12
C ILE A 4 -6.98 11.37 1.31
N PRO A 5 -7.97 12.27 1.23
CA PRO A 5 -8.84 12.58 2.36
C PRO A 5 -9.44 11.33 3.00
N GLY A 6 -9.28 11.21 4.32
CA GLY A 6 -9.78 10.09 5.14
C GLY A 6 -8.96 8.80 5.06
N LEU A 7 -7.94 8.71 4.19
CA LEU A 7 -7.12 7.49 4.10
C LEU A 7 -6.30 7.30 5.37
N THR A 8 -5.63 8.35 5.86
CA THR A 8 -4.81 8.29 7.08
C THR A 8 -5.64 7.88 8.31
N GLU A 9 -6.79 8.53 8.53
CA GLU A 9 -7.73 8.18 9.60
C GLU A 9 -8.19 6.72 9.51
N TRP A 10 -8.44 6.25 8.28
CA TRP A 10 -8.79 4.86 8.04
C TRP A 10 -7.61 3.90 8.28
N VAL A 11 -6.36 4.29 8.09
CA VAL A 11 -5.20 3.47 8.48
C VAL A 11 -5.08 3.43 10.00
N ASP A 12 -5.15 4.60 10.64
CA ASP A 12 -4.99 4.79 12.08
C ASP A 12 -6.02 4.01 12.90
N ALA A 13 -7.23 3.84 12.36
CA ALA A 13 -8.27 3.03 12.98
C ALA A 13 -7.94 1.52 13.14
N ALA A 14 -6.84 1.01 12.56
CA ALA A 14 -6.35 -0.36 12.80
C ALA A 14 -5.17 -0.41 13.78
N LEU A 15 -4.61 0.72 14.16
CA LEU A 15 -3.44 0.77 15.01
C LEU A 15 -3.85 0.46 16.46
N PRO A 16 -3.00 -0.24 17.22
CA PRO A 16 -3.24 -0.40 18.64
C PRO A 16 -3.21 0.97 19.31
N THR A 17 -4.05 1.14 20.34
CA THR A 17 -4.12 2.40 21.12
C THR A 17 -2.91 2.62 22.01
N THR A 18 -2.10 1.57 22.22
CA THR A 18 -0.89 1.59 23.06
C THR A 18 0.24 0.80 22.40
N GLY A 19 1.46 1.03 22.87
CA GLY A 19 2.66 0.38 22.35
C GLY A 19 3.40 1.19 21.28
N ARG A 20 4.56 0.69 20.88
CA ARG A 20 5.41 1.32 19.88
C ARG A 20 4.98 0.88 18.48
N THR A 21 4.40 1.82 17.75
CA THR A 21 4.08 1.68 16.32
C THR A 21 5.20 2.27 15.47
N VAL A 22 5.61 1.55 14.43
CA VAL A 22 6.58 2.01 13.44
C VAL A 22 5.90 2.04 12.08
N SER A 23 5.90 3.19 11.41
CA SER A 23 5.44 3.29 10.03
C SER A 23 6.60 3.15 9.04
N ILE A 24 6.38 2.37 7.99
CA ILE A 24 7.30 2.12 6.89
C ILE A 24 6.60 2.50 5.59
N THR A 25 7.18 3.45 4.88
CA THR A 25 6.70 3.95 3.59
C THR A 25 7.76 3.75 2.51
N SER A 26 7.33 3.77 1.24
CA SER A 26 8.25 3.79 0.11
C SER A 26 8.93 5.16 0.01
N HIS A 27 10.25 5.18 -0.20
CA HIS A 27 10.99 6.42 -0.46
C HIS A 27 11.45 6.50 -1.93
N ASP A 28 12.18 5.48 -2.40
CA ASP A 28 12.73 5.31 -3.75
C ASP A 28 12.66 3.82 -4.15
N PRO A 29 12.87 3.44 -5.43
CA PRO A 29 13.05 2.05 -5.81
C PRO A 29 14.15 1.38 -4.98
N GLY A 30 13.79 0.35 -4.20
CA GLY A 30 14.71 -0.41 -3.37
C GLY A 30 15.07 0.21 -2.00
N ALA A 31 14.46 1.32 -1.60
CA ALA A 31 14.66 1.91 -0.27
C ALA A 31 13.32 2.24 0.42
N VAL A 32 13.28 2.04 1.74
CA VAL A 32 12.13 2.37 2.58
C VAL A 32 12.48 3.50 3.55
N ALA A 33 11.48 4.25 3.99
CA ALA A 33 11.62 5.20 5.09
C ALA A 33 11.04 4.60 6.37
N VAL A 34 11.80 4.66 7.46
CA VAL A 34 11.42 4.19 8.80
C VAL A 34 11.62 5.36 9.76
N ALA A 35 10.53 5.91 10.32
CA ALA A 35 10.59 7.12 11.16
C ALA A 35 11.48 8.22 10.52
N ASP A 36 11.23 8.50 9.24
CA ASP A 36 11.93 9.49 8.40
C ASP A 36 13.39 9.18 8.05
N ALA A 37 13.94 8.03 8.47
CA ALA A 37 15.26 7.57 8.07
C ALA A 37 15.20 6.58 6.89
N ARG A 38 16.06 6.78 5.89
CA ARG A 38 16.23 5.84 4.77
C ARG A 38 16.85 4.53 5.26
N ALA A 39 16.26 3.41 4.88
CA ALA A 39 16.70 2.07 5.24
C ALA A 39 16.62 1.11 4.04
N SER A 40 17.42 0.04 4.12
CA SER A 40 17.27 -1.10 3.21
C SER A 40 16.08 -1.95 3.65
N PRO A 41 15.24 -2.45 2.73
CA PRO A 41 14.15 -3.36 3.08
C PRO A 41 14.62 -4.59 3.87
N GLY A 42 15.83 -5.08 3.60
CA GLY A 42 16.41 -6.26 4.29
C GLY A 42 17.27 -5.93 5.51
N ALA A 43 17.33 -4.66 5.94
CA ALA A 43 18.09 -4.24 7.12
C ALA A 43 17.47 -2.98 7.73
N LEU A 44 16.38 -3.15 8.48
CA LEU A 44 15.72 -2.05 9.17
C LEU A 44 16.57 -1.59 10.36
N PRO A 45 16.71 -0.27 10.61
CA PRO A 45 17.52 0.30 11.69
C PRO A 45 16.82 0.20 13.06
N LEU A 46 16.32 -0.99 13.38
CA LEU A 46 15.59 -1.31 14.58
C LEU A 46 16.14 -2.61 15.16
N GLY A 47 16.19 -2.68 16.49
CA GLY A 47 16.53 -3.92 17.19
C GLY A 47 15.46 -4.99 17.02
N ASP A 48 15.81 -6.21 17.38
CA ASP A 48 14.87 -7.33 17.44
C ASP A 48 13.77 -7.03 18.47
N ALA A 49 12.53 -7.41 18.16
CA ALA A 49 11.39 -7.23 19.06
C ALA A 49 11.23 -5.78 19.60
N ALA A 50 11.62 -4.79 18.78
CA ALA A 50 11.58 -3.37 19.13
C ALA A 50 10.21 -2.70 18.92
N ALA A 51 9.29 -3.31 18.16
CA ALA A 51 7.98 -2.74 17.82
C ALA A 51 6.83 -3.65 18.27
N ASP A 52 5.74 -3.03 18.72
CA ASP A 52 4.47 -3.72 18.99
C ASP A 52 3.60 -3.81 17.73
N CYS A 53 3.72 -2.78 16.87
CA CYS A 53 3.03 -2.70 15.59
C CYS A 53 3.94 -2.13 14.51
N VAL A 54 3.86 -2.69 13.30
CA VAL A 54 4.50 -2.13 12.10
C VAL A 54 3.45 -1.84 11.04
N VAL A 55 3.45 -0.65 10.49
CA VAL A 55 2.58 -0.24 9.38
C VAL A 55 3.39 -0.25 8.09
N LEU A 56 2.97 -1.05 7.13
CA LEU A 56 3.49 -1.05 5.77
C LEU A 56 2.52 -0.26 4.89
N ASP A 57 2.74 1.05 4.80
CA ASP A 57 1.85 1.94 4.06
C ASP A 57 2.28 2.01 2.58
N ARG A 58 1.52 1.31 1.72
CA ARG A 58 1.65 1.30 0.26
C ARG A 58 3.07 0.97 -0.26
N VAL A 59 3.89 0.34 0.57
CA VAL A 59 5.30 0.04 0.25
C VAL A 59 5.46 -1.28 -0.54
N LEU A 60 4.72 -2.33 -0.19
CA LEU A 60 4.89 -3.66 -0.80
C LEU A 60 4.75 -3.69 -2.33
N PRO A 61 3.80 -2.98 -2.97
CA PRO A 61 3.66 -2.99 -4.44
C PRO A 61 4.86 -2.43 -5.20
N ALA A 62 5.73 -1.66 -4.53
CA ALA A 62 6.91 -1.03 -5.11
C ALA A 62 8.20 -1.84 -4.88
N LEU A 63 8.15 -2.97 -4.17
CA LEU A 63 9.33 -3.77 -3.84
C LEU A 63 9.49 -4.97 -4.77
N GLU A 64 10.69 -5.18 -5.30
CA GLU A 64 11.02 -6.39 -6.06
C GLU A 64 11.05 -7.65 -5.18
N ARG A 65 11.53 -7.50 -3.94
CA ARG A 65 11.69 -8.57 -2.94
C ARG A 65 10.94 -8.21 -1.65
N PRO A 66 9.59 -8.29 -1.65
CA PRO A 66 8.79 -7.96 -0.47
C PRO A 66 9.05 -8.91 0.71
N ASP A 67 9.51 -10.13 0.44
CA ASP A 67 9.90 -11.15 1.41
C ASP A 67 11.02 -10.67 2.35
N ALA A 68 12.03 -9.98 1.82
CA ALA A 68 13.13 -9.43 2.64
C ALA A 68 12.61 -8.40 3.66
N LEU A 69 11.68 -7.53 3.25
CA LEU A 69 11.04 -6.59 4.16
C LEU A 69 10.17 -7.31 5.18
N LEU A 70 9.36 -8.29 4.75
CA LEU A 70 8.47 -9.01 5.65
C LEU A 70 9.26 -9.83 6.70
N ALA A 71 10.43 -10.38 6.33
CA ALA A 71 11.34 -11.03 7.26
C ALA A 71 11.88 -10.04 8.31
N GLU A 72 12.32 -8.85 7.89
CA GLU A 72 12.76 -7.79 8.80
C GLU A 72 11.61 -7.29 9.69
N VAL A 73 10.41 -7.12 9.15
CA VAL A 73 9.21 -6.76 9.91
C VAL A 73 8.94 -7.82 10.98
N ARG A 74 9.06 -9.10 10.65
CA ARG A 74 8.94 -10.20 11.62
C ARG A 74 10.02 -10.11 12.69
N ARG A 75 11.28 -9.81 12.34
CA ARG A 75 12.39 -9.63 13.29
C ARG A 75 12.13 -8.49 14.28
N VAL A 76 11.72 -7.32 13.78
CA VAL A 76 11.53 -6.11 14.61
C VAL A 76 10.25 -6.15 15.43
N LEU A 77 9.22 -6.90 15.01
CA LEU A 77 8.01 -7.07 15.79
C LEU A 77 8.28 -7.94 17.02
N ARG A 78 7.71 -7.59 18.17
CA ARG A 78 7.67 -8.48 19.33
C ARG A 78 6.93 -9.78 18.99
N PRO A 79 7.14 -10.88 19.75
CA PRO A 79 6.24 -12.02 19.69
C PRO A 79 4.79 -11.54 19.87
N ALA A 80 3.88 -12.02 19.02
CA ALA A 80 2.53 -11.50 18.95
C ALA A 80 2.48 -9.97 18.72
N GLY A 81 3.41 -9.40 17.96
CA GLY A 81 3.29 -8.06 17.39
C GLY A 81 2.39 -8.08 16.16
N SER A 82 1.81 -6.94 15.80
CA SER A 82 0.92 -6.84 14.64
C SER A 82 1.57 -6.13 13.46
N VAL A 83 1.24 -6.53 12.24
CA VAL A 83 1.57 -5.79 11.03
C VAL A 83 0.28 -5.29 10.38
N VAL A 84 0.24 -4.00 10.04
CA VAL A 84 -0.85 -3.40 9.26
C VAL A 84 -0.33 -3.13 7.86
N VAL A 85 -0.95 -3.72 6.85
CA VAL A 85 -0.54 -3.55 5.45
C VAL A 85 -1.60 -2.79 4.69
N VAL A 86 -1.22 -1.67 4.07
CA VAL A 86 -2.10 -0.89 3.20
C VAL A 86 -1.64 -1.04 1.77
N VAL A 87 -2.53 -1.50 0.90
CA VAL A 87 -2.22 -1.67 -0.53
C VAL A 87 -3.35 -1.16 -1.41
N PRO A 88 -3.04 -0.69 -2.63
CA PRO A 88 -4.03 -0.43 -3.66
C PRO A 88 -4.92 -1.66 -3.89
N ALA A 89 -6.21 -1.43 -4.16
CA ALA A 89 -7.19 -2.50 -4.31
C ALA A 89 -8.02 -2.33 -5.58
N PRO A 90 -7.94 -3.27 -6.55
CA PRO A 90 -8.80 -3.24 -7.72
C PRO A 90 -10.27 -3.44 -7.35
N GLY A 91 -11.15 -2.79 -8.12
CA GLY A 91 -12.59 -3.05 -8.10
C GLY A 91 -12.85 -4.51 -8.45
N ARG A 92 -13.68 -5.19 -7.65
CA ARG A 92 -13.95 -6.63 -7.74
C ARG A 92 -15.37 -6.95 -8.21
N SER A 93 -16.23 -5.94 -8.27
CA SER A 93 -17.62 -6.08 -8.71
C SER A 93 -17.92 -5.18 -9.91
N LEU A 94 -18.90 -5.58 -10.72
CA LEU A 94 -19.41 -4.75 -11.82
C LEU A 94 -19.91 -3.39 -11.30
N GLY A 95 -20.45 -3.33 -10.09
CA GLY A 95 -20.87 -2.08 -9.44
C GLY A 95 -19.70 -1.15 -9.12
N GLU A 96 -18.61 -1.65 -8.55
CA GLU A 96 -17.38 -0.87 -8.30
C GLU A 96 -16.73 -0.41 -9.60
N LEU A 97 -16.68 -1.29 -10.61
CA LEU A 97 -16.21 -0.94 -11.94
C LEU A 97 -17.10 0.17 -12.54
N ARG A 98 -18.43 0.03 -12.48
CA ARG A 98 -19.39 1.06 -12.93
C ARG A 98 -19.23 2.39 -12.19
N ARG A 99 -18.92 2.35 -10.89
CA ARG A 99 -18.64 3.53 -10.05
C ARG A 99 -17.29 4.19 -10.33
N GLY A 100 -16.48 3.63 -11.22
CA GLY A 100 -15.21 4.24 -11.61
C GLY A 100 -14.00 3.73 -10.82
N VAL A 101 -14.14 2.72 -9.94
CA VAL A 101 -13.02 2.03 -9.30
C VAL A 101 -12.35 1.15 -10.36
N ARG A 102 -11.45 1.75 -11.14
CA ARG A 102 -11.09 1.32 -12.51
C ARG A 102 -9.58 0.98 -12.64
N PRO A 103 -9.16 0.32 -13.75
CA PRO A 103 -8.08 -0.68 -13.80
C PRO A 103 -6.62 -0.19 -13.74
N GLY A 104 -6.32 1.00 -13.22
CA GLY A 104 -4.93 1.30 -12.80
C GLY A 104 -4.40 0.32 -11.76
N LEU A 105 -5.35 -0.31 -11.09
CA LEU A 105 -5.22 -1.36 -10.09
C LEU A 105 -5.24 -2.79 -10.69
N LEU A 106 -5.42 -2.93 -12.02
CA LEU A 106 -5.47 -4.20 -12.76
C LEU A 106 -4.43 -4.29 -13.89
N GLY A 107 -3.58 -3.27 -14.07
CA GLY A 107 -2.60 -3.22 -15.16
C GLY A 107 -1.23 -3.80 -14.78
N PRO A 108 -0.47 -4.36 -15.74
CA PRO A 108 0.96 -4.59 -15.55
C PRO A 108 1.66 -3.25 -15.31
N GLY A 109 2.44 -3.14 -14.24
CA GLY A 109 3.14 -1.91 -13.85
C GLY A 109 3.53 -1.84 -12.38
N TRP A 110 2.87 -2.61 -11.51
CA TRP A 110 3.36 -2.83 -10.16
C TRP A 110 4.63 -3.67 -10.19
N VAL A 111 5.63 -3.28 -9.39
CA VAL A 111 6.85 -4.05 -9.20
C VAL A 111 6.52 -5.39 -8.55
N CYS A 112 5.61 -5.39 -7.56
CA CYS A 112 5.03 -6.60 -6.98
C CYS A 112 3.52 -6.68 -7.21
N PRO A 113 3.05 -7.31 -8.31
CA PRO A 113 1.63 -7.53 -8.55
C PRO A 113 0.96 -8.37 -7.44
N THR A 114 1.69 -9.31 -6.85
CA THR A 114 1.20 -10.15 -5.74
C THR A 114 0.80 -9.31 -4.54
N ALA A 115 1.50 -8.21 -4.23
CA ALA A 115 1.15 -7.31 -3.14
C ALA A 115 -0.21 -6.61 -3.34
N VAL A 116 -0.62 -6.43 -4.60
CA VAL A 116 -1.90 -5.80 -4.94
C VAL A 116 -3.03 -6.83 -4.96
N HIS A 117 -2.79 -7.97 -5.61
CA HIS A 117 -3.83 -8.97 -5.85
C HIS A 117 -4.00 -9.95 -4.69
N HIS A 118 -2.89 -10.38 -4.08
CA HIS A 118 -2.83 -11.43 -3.06
C HIS A 118 -2.02 -11.04 -1.80
N PRO A 119 -2.22 -9.85 -1.21
CA PRO A 119 -1.47 -9.41 -0.03
C PRO A 119 -1.60 -10.34 1.17
N GLY A 120 -2.77 -10.96 1.37
CA GLY A 120 -2.97 -11.92 2.47
C GLY A 120 -2.13 -13.20 2.30
N TRP A 121 -1.90 -13.64 1.06
CA TRP A 121 -1.02 -14.78 0.79
C TRP A 121 0.44 -14.44 1.07
N LEU A 122 0.90 -13.23 0.70
CA LEU A 122 2.24 -12.76 1.05
C LEU A 122 2.46 -12.69 2.55
N LEU A 123 1.47 -12.20 3.30
CA LEU A 123 1.54 -12.18 4.76
C LEU A 123 1.61 -13.60 5.35
N ALA A 124 0.74 -14.50 4.90
CA ALA A 124 0.74 -15.89 5.35
C ALA A 124 2.06 -16.61 5.00
N ALA A 125 2.61 -16.37 3.81
CA ALA A 125 3.90 -16.93 3.38
C ALA A 125 5.09 -16.39 4.18
N ALA A 126 4.95 -15.23 4.81
CA ALA A 126 5.92 -14.65 5.74
C ALA A 126 5.61 -14.95 7.22
N ASP A 127 4.84 -16.03 7.48
CA ASP A 127 4.45 -16.50 8.80
C ASP A 127 3.61 -15.51 9.62
N PHE A 128 2.83 -14.63 8.97
CA PHE A 128 1.83 -13.81 9.66
C PHE A 128 0.45 -14.45 9.59
N ALA A 129 -0.20 -14.60 10.74
CA ALA A 129 -1.62 -14.96 10.80
C ALA A 129 -2.46 -13.74 10.41
N VAL A 130 -3.21 -13.82 9.31
CA VAL A 130 -4.06 -12.72 8.83
C VAL A 130 -5.35 -12.69 9.66
N LEU A 131 -5.53 -11.61 10.43
CA LEU A 131 -6.68 -11.41 11.33
C LEU A 131 -7.79 -10.57 10.69
N GLY A 132 -7.45 -9.74 9.70
CA GLY A 132 -8.42 -8.87 9.04
C GLY A 132 -7.98 -8.45 7.65
N ASP A 133 -8.96 -8.19 6.79
CA ASP A 133 -8.80 -7.68 5.42
C ASP A 133 -10.04 -6.84 5.07
N VAL A 134 -9.89 -5.53 5.16
CA VAL A 134 -10.96 -4.58 4.90
C VAL A 134 -10.65 -3.76 3.66
N ARG A 135 -11.70 -3.39 2.92
CA ARG A 135 -11.62 -2.58 1.71
C ARG A 135 -12.35 -1.26 1.91
N ALA A 136 -11.77 -0.19 1.40
CA ALA A 136 -12.41 1.11 1.35
C ALA A 136 -12.15 1.78 0.01
N VAL A 137 -13.05 2.68 -0.38
CA VAL A 137 -12.95 3.49 -1.60
C VAL A 137 -12.91 4.95 -1.18
N PHE A 138 -11.91 5.66 -1.68
CA PHE A 138 -11.68 7.08 -1.40
C PHE A 138 -11.77 7.89 -2.69
N ARG A 139 -11.85 9.21 -2.56
CA ARG A 139 -11.81 10.13 -3.71
C ARG A 139 -10.42 10.78 -3.76
N ALA A 140 -9.76 10.66 -4.90
CA ALA A 140 -8.48 11.29 -5.17
C ALA A 140 -8.61 12.26 -6.35
N PRO A 141 -7.75 13.29 -6.46
CA PRO A 141 -7.69 14.14 -7.64
C PRO A 141 -7.51 13.30 -8.91
N ALA A 142 -8.22 13.68 -9.98
CA ALA A 142 -8.20 12.98 -11.25
C ALA A 142 -6.96 13.33 -12.09
N GLU A 143 -5.78 13.26 -11.47
CA GLU A 143 -4.48 13.62 -12.06
C GLU A 143 -3.47 12.52 -11.79
N LEU A 144 -2.61 12.23 -12.77
CA LEU A 144 -1.73 11.06 -12.68
C LEU A 144 -0.69 11.22 -11.56
N ALA A 145 -0.06 12.39 -11.46
CA ALA A 145 0.98 12.60 -10.46
C ALA A 145 0.45 12.47 -9.01
N PRO A 146 -0.70 13.08 -8.63
CA PRO A 146 -1.35 12.81 -7.34
C PRO A 146 -1.71 11.34 -7.11
N LEU A 147 -2.21 10.63 -8.13
CA LEU A 147 -2.59 9.22 -8.00
C LEU A 147 -1.38 8.31 -7.77
N VAL A 148 -0.27 8.57 -8.47
CA VAL A 148 1.00 7.86 -8.25
C VAL A 148 1.58 8.22 -6.89
N ALA A 149 1.65 9.50 -6.54
CA ALA A 149 2.18 9.97 -5.26
C ALA A 149 1.39 9.42 -4.07
N ALA A 150 0.12 9.11 -4.26
CA ALA A 150 -0.73 8.47 -3.27
C ALA A 150 -0.70 6.93 -3.32
N GLY A 151 0.14 6.30 -4.15
CA GLY A 151 0.24 4.85 -4.28
C GLY A 151 -1.04 4.18 -4.78
N ALA A 152 -1.94 4.94 -5.41
CA ALA A 152 -3.19 4.43 -5.99
C ALA A 152 -2.99 3.91 -7.42
N TRP A 153 -1.87 4.27 -8.05
CA TRP A 153 -1.51 3.90 -9.42
C TRP A 153 -0.02 3.58 -9.50
N PRO A 154 0.40 2.57 -10.28
CA PRO A 154 1.82 2.33 -10.51
C PRO A 154 2.42 3.46 -11.35
N GLU A 155 3.71 3.75 -11.16
CA GLU A 155 4.45 4.66 -12.04
C GLU A 155 4.47 4.08 -13.47
N PRO A 156 3.88 4.76 -14.47
CA PRO A 156 3.83 4.22 -15.82
C PRO A 156 5.15 4.41 -16.57
N ASP A 157 5.60 3.35 -17.23
CA ASP A 157 6.76 3.37 -18.13
C ASP A 157 6.44 4.01 -19.50
N GLY A 158 7.49 4.49 -20.17
CA GLY A 158 7.44 5.32 -21.39
C GLY A 158 6.22 5.09 -22.31
N PRO A 159 6.09 3.94 -23.00
CA PRO A 159 5.02 3.72 -23.96
C PRO A 159 3.62 3.59 -23.33
N ARG A 160 3.51 3.27 -22.04
CA ARG A 160 2.22 3.19 -21.33
C ARG A 160 1.80 4.52 -20.72
N ARG A 161 2.74 5.43 -20.44
CA ARG A 161 2.48 6.74 -19.82
C ARG A 161 1.41 7.54 -20.57
N GLN A 162 1.54 7.73 -21.88
CA GLN A 162 0.54 8.46 -22.67
C GLN A 162 -0.85 7.79 -22.69
N ALA A 163 -0.91 6.46 -22.60
CA ALA A 163 -2.19 5.74 -22.53
C ALA A 163 -2.86 5.92 -21.15
N VAL A 164 -2.04 5.91 -20.08
CA VAL A 164 -2.48 6.16 -18.70
C VAL A 164 -2.92 7.61 -18.54
N GLU A 165 -2.14 8.59 -18.99
CA GLU A 165 -2.49 10.01 -18.95
C GLU A 165 -3.80 10.30 -19.69
N ARG A 166 -3.96 9.81 -20.92
CA ARG A 166 -5.25 9.91 -21.65
C ARG A 166 -6.41 9.26 -20.92
N ARG A 167 -6.14 8.23 -20.12
CA ARG A 167 -7.17 7.57 -19.32
C ARG A 167 -7.54 8.41 -18.10
N VAL A 168 -6.55 8.96 -17.40
CA VAL A 168 -6.76 9.85 -16.25
C VAL A 168 -7.46 11.14 -16.68
N ALA A 169 -7.06 11.76 -17.80
CA ALA A 169 -7.71 12.95 -18.34
C ALA A 169 -9.20 12.71 -18.68
N ARG A 170 -9.55 11.54 -19.23
CA ARG A 170 -10.96 11.17 -19.44
C ARG A 170 -11.76 11.05 -18.16
N LEU A 171 -11.11 10.62 -17.07
CA LEU A 171 -11.76 10.54 -15.77
C LEU A 171 -11.89 11.95 -15.14
N ALA A 172 -10.91 12.83 -15.34
CA ALA A 172 -10.94 14.22 -14.86
C ALA A 172 -12.12 15.02 -15.42
N ALA A 173 -12.44 14.79 -16.70
CA ALA A 173 -13.60 15.39 -17.37
C ALA A 173 -14.95 15.06 -16.72
N SER A 174 -15.02 14.08 -15.80
CA SER A 174 -16.24 13.64 -15.14
C SER A 174 -16.48 14.20 -13.73
N GLY A 175 -15.64 15.13 -13.25
CA GLY A 175 -15.87 15.81 -11.96
C GLY A 175 -14.64 15.98 -11.07
N GLY A 176 -13.43 16.10 -11.64
CA GLY A 176 -12.21 16.49 -10.92
C GLY A 176 -11.63 15.47 -9.92
N THR A 177 -12.42 14.47 -9.50
CA THR A 177 -11.97 13.40 -8.61
C THR A 177 -12.35 12.02 -9.14
N VAL A 178 -11.54 11.02 -8.80
CA VAL A 178 -11.74 9.62 -9.16
C VAL A 178 -11.82 8.74 -7.93
N PRO A 179 -12.66 7.70 -7.94
CA PRO A 179 -12.70 6.76 -6.84
C PRO A 179 -11.52 5.77 -6.94
N VAL A 180 -10.76 5.66 -5.86
CA VAL A 180 -9.59 4.78 -5.72
C VAL A 180 -9.81 3.81 -4.57
N GLY A 181 -9.52 2.53 -4.80
CA GLY A 181 -9.70 1.48 -3.81
C GLY A 181 -8.41 1.18 -3.05
N PHE A 182 -8.52 0.96 -1.75
CA PHE A 182 -7.44 0.42 -0.92
C PHE A 182 -7.92 -0.78 -0.11
N ARG A 183 -6.97 -1.63 0.25
CA ARG A 183 -7.10 -2.73 1.22
C ARG A 183 -6.20 -2.45 2.40
N ARG A 184 -6.71 -2.77 3.58
CA ARG A 184 -5.96 -2.75 4.83
C ARG A 184 -6.07 -4.14 5.43
N LEU A 185 -4.93 -4.81 5.55
CA LEU A 185 -4.81 -6.11 6.18
C LEU A 185 -4.17 -5.95 7.54
N VAL A 186 -4.59 -6.78 8.49
CA VAL A 186 -3.96 -6.89 9.81
C VAL A 186 -3.42 -8.31 9.93
N GLY A 187 -2.12 -8.45 10.10
CA GLY A 187 -1.42 -9.69 10.38
C GLY A 187 -0.87 -9.72 11.80
N ARG A 188 -0.67 -10.92 12.33
CA ARG A 188 -0.07 -11.18 13.66
C ARG A 188 1.16 -12.06 13.51
N ARG A 189 2.27 -11.69 14.15
CA ARG A 189 3.52 -12.48 14.20
C ARG A 189 3.33 -13.78 14.97
#